data_AF-A0A7K0VM18-F1
#
_entry.id   AF-A0A7K0VM18-F1
#
_cell.length_a   1.000
_cell.length_b   1.000
_cell.length_c   1.000
_cell.angle_alpha   90.00
_cell.angle_beta   90.00
_cell.angle_gamma   90.00
#
_symmetry.space_group_name_H-M   'P 1'
#
loop_
_entity.id
_entity.type
_entity.pdbx_description
1 polymer ?
#
loop_
_entity_poly.entity_id
_entity_poly.type
_entity_poly.pdbx_seq_one_letter_code
_entity_poly.pdbx_strand_id
1 'polypeptide(L)'
;NNSVEICGGIAYARGHIRSIAKVLNAKTPKSVIIDADQLVAEMEAAQTSDSRPIIDRLAENNVADKPKEKKRMKFGTLASISAAVLSIGFVAQIAVNNVSAVSTGINSVSVKSPTTQENTSTISVPAGVNLVLTGVNGHSWVGLTNADGASVFNGQIAFGQVVTINDPKMIKAVIGNAGAIKVNINGSDLGVAGAEGQVVRLDFDPNGQL
;
A
#
# COMPACT_ATOMS: atom_id res chain seq x y z
N ASN A 1 -30.34 -2.66 38.75
CA ASN A 1 -29.18 -2.20 37.96
C ASN A 1 -28.01 -2.11 38.93
N ASN A 2 -27.21 -3.17 39.05
CA ASN A 2 -26.13 -3.25 40.06
C ASN A 2 -24.83 -2.64 39.51
N SER A 3 -24.89 -1.40 39.01
CA SER A 3 -23.76 -0.79 38.32
C SER A 3 -22.70 -0.26 39.30
N VAL A 4 -21.47 -0.78 39.24
CA VAL A 4 -20.34 -0.29 40.06
C VAL A 4 -19.85 1.10 39.65
N GLU A 5 -20.36 1.66 38.56
CA GLU A 5 -20.05 3.03 38.08
C GLU A 5 -20.43 4.09 39.11
N ILE A 6 -21.55 3.91 39.82
CA ILE A 6 -22.01 4.80 40.90
C ILE A 6 -21.05 4.76 42.09
N CYS A 7 -20.35 3.64 42.26
CA CYS A 7 -19.37 3.43 43.31
C CYS A 7 -17.94 3.76 42.84
N GLY A 8 -17.73 4.45 41.72
CA GLY A 8 -16.37 4.81 41.28
C GLY A 8 -15.58 3.68 40.61
N GLY A 9 -16.26 2.62 40.15
CA GLY A 9 -15.69 1.57 39.29
C GLY A 9 -15.37 0.24 39.99
N ILE A 10 -15.07 -0.78 39.19
CA ILE A 10 -14.84 -2.18 39.64
C ILE A 10 -13.72 -2.24 40.69
N ALA A 11 -12.62 -1.51 40.48
CA ALA A 11 -11.48 -1.51 41.40
C ALA A 11 -11.84 -0.97 42.79
N TYR A 12 -12.64 0.10 42.85
CA TYR A 12 -13.10 0.68 44.11
C TYR A 12 -14.10 -0.24 44.82
N ALA A 13 -15.08 -0.77 44.07
CA ALA A 13 -16.06 -1.71 44.61
C ALA A 13 -15.38 -2.96 45.22
N ARG A 14 -14.36 -3.52 44.53
CA ARG A 14 -13.55 -4.63 45.03
C ARG A 14 -12.86 -4.31 46.36
N GLY A 15 -12.28 -3.12 46.49
CA GLY A 15 -11.63 -2.66 47.72
C GLY A 15 -12.63 -2.55 48.89
N HIS A 16 -13.80 -1.98 48.63
CA HIS A 16 -14.86 -1.82 49.63
C HIS A 16 -15.43 -3.15 50.10
N ILE A 17 -15.68 -4.11 49.20
CA ILE A 17 -16.17 -5.45 49.56
C ILE A 17 -15.17 -6.14 50.50
N ARG A 18 -13.87 -6.10 50.18
CA ARG A 18 -12.82 -6.67 51.05
C ARG A 18 -12.75 -6.00 52.41
N SER A 19 -12.87 -4.67 52.45
CA SER A 19 -12.86 -3.93 53.71
C SER A 19 -14.07 -4.27 54.59
N ILE A 20 -15.27 -4.35 54.00
CA ILE A 20 -16.50 -4.70 54.71
C ILE A 20 -16.45 -6.15 55.21
N ALA A 21 -16.05 -7.10 54.36
CA ALA A 21 -15.91 -8.51 54.72
C ALA A 21 -14.91 -8.69 55.89
N LYS A 22 -13.80 -7.95 55.88
CA LYS A 22 -12.82 -7.96 56.99
C LYS A 22 -13.43 -7.48 58.30
N VAL A 23 -14.22 -6.39 58.27
CA VAL A 23 -14.89 -5.86 59.48
C VAL A 23 -15.97 -6.82 59.99
N LEU A 24 -16.72 -7.45 59.09
CA LEU A 24 -17.75 -8.41 59.45
C LEU A 24 -17.12 -9.66 60.08
N ASN A 25 -16.07 -10.22 59.47
CA ASN A 25 -15.31 -11.35 60.03
C ASN A 25 -14.67 -11.04 61.39
N ALA A 26 -14.37 -9.77 61.68
CA ALA A 26 -13.86 -9.35 62.99
C ALA A 26 -14.97 -9.26 64.07
N LYS A 27 -16.24 -9.10 63.65
CA LYS A 27 -17.40 -8.96 64.55
C LYS A 27 -18.20 -10.26 64.69
N THR A 28 -18.12 -11.17 63.74
CA THR A 28 -18.81 -12.47 63.77
C THR A 28 -17.99 -13.52 64.53
N PRO A 29 -18.65 -14.49 65.19
CA PRO A 29 -17.95 -15.62 65.80
C PRO A 29 -17.21 -16.44 64.72
N LYS A 30 -16.09 -17.07 65.08
CA LYS A 30 -15.19 -17.86 64.19
C LYS A 30 -15.88 -18.99 63.40
N SER A 31 -17.15 -19.29 63.68
CA SER A 31 -17.96 -20.26 62.95
C SER A 31 -18.52 -19.73 61.63
N VAL A 32 -18.51 -18.41 61.39
CA VAL A 32 -18.97 -17.79 60.15
C VAL A 32 -17.85 -16.96 59.55
N ILE A 33 -17.22 -17.51 58.50
CA ILE A 33 -16.18 -16.84 57.72
C ILE A 33 -16.82 -16.40 56.40
N ILE A 34 -16.86 -15.10 56.19
CA ILE A 34 -17.28 -14.49 54.93
C ILE A 34 -16.06 -14.44 54.02
N ASP A 35 -16.09 -15.20 52.93
CA ASP A 35 -15.06 -15.15 51.91
C ASP A 35 -15.24 -13.90 51.04
N ALA A 36 -14.30 -12.96 51.16
CA ALA A 36 -14.32 -11.72 50.42
C ALA A 36 -14.06 -11.94 48.93
N ASP A 37 -13.26 -12.94 48.56
CA ASP A 37 -12.88 -13.17 47.16
C ASP A 37 -14.03 -13.81 46.39
N GLN A 38 -14.84 -14.65 47.04
CA GLN A 38 -16.08 -15.18 46.47
C GLN A 38 -17.10 -14.06 46.15
N LEU A 39 -17.25 -13.09 47.06
CA LEU A 39 -18.15 -11.93 46.85
C LEU A 39 -17.66 -11.01 45.73
N VAL A 40 -16.35 -10.84 45.60
CA VAL A 40 -15.75 -10.07 44.49
C VAL A 40 -15.97 -10.78 43.16
N ALA A 41 -15.78 -12.09 43.10
CA ALA A 41 -15.99 -12.88 41.88
C ALA A 41 -17.45 -12.81 41.39
N GLU A 42 -18.41 -12.93 42.30
CA GLU A 42 -19.84 -12.83 41.97
C GLU A 42 -20.21 -11.42 41.46
N MET A 43 -19.65 -10.37 42.09
CA MET A 43 -19.83 -8.99 41.63
C MET A 43 -19.23 -8.77 40.24
N GLU A 44 -18.00 -9.26 39.99
CA GLU A 44 -17.34 -9.12 38.67
C GLU A 44 -18.11 -9.90 37.59
N ALA A 45 -18.66 -11.07 37.91
CA ALA A 45 -19.51 -11.83 37.01
C ALA A 45 -20.83 -11.10 36.69
N ALA A 46 -21.46 -10.49 37.69
CA ALA A 46 -22.67 -9.68 37.50
C ALA A 46 -22.43 -8.40 36.69
N GLN A 47 -21.21 -7.86 36.75
CA GLN A 47 -20.81 -6.63 36.04
C GLN A 47 -20.29 -6.90 34.63
N THR A 48 -19.76 -8.10 34.39
CA THR A 48 -19.28 -8.56 33.09
C THR A 48 -20.46 -9.15 32.30
N SER A 49 -21.46 -8.32 31.99
CA SER A 49 -22.57 -8.71 31.12
C SER A 49 -22.15 -8.93 29.66
N ASP A 50 -20.86 -8.82 29.36
CA ASP A 50 -20.33 -8.99 28.03
C ASP A 50 -18.91 -9.55 28.05
N SER A 51 -18.81 -10.87 27.93
CA SER A 51 -17.55 -11.63 27.84
C SER A 51 -17.00 -11.67 26.40
N ARG A 52 -17.53 -10.84 25.49
CA ARG A 52 -17.14 -10.87 24.08
C ARG A 52 -15.78 -10.19 23.90
N PRO A 53 -14.90 -10.74 23.06
CA PRO A 53 -13.61 -10.13 22.81
C PRO A 53 -13.81 -8.72 22.24
N ILE A 54 -12.95 -7.79 22.64
CA ILE A 54 -12.99 -6.38 22.21
C ILE A 54 -13.04 -6.26 20.67
N ILE A 55 -12.48 -7.25 19.97
CA ILE A 55 -12.49 -7.32 18.50
C ILE A 55 -13.89 -7.50 17.90
N ASP A 56 -14.78 -8.22 18.58
CA ASP A 56 -16.18 -8.37 18.17
C ASP A 56 -16.96 -7.08 18.42
N ARG A 57 -16.67 -6.38 19.53
CA ARG A 57 -17.24 -5.06 19.83
C ARG A 57 -16.85 -4.01 18.81
N LEU A 58 -15.58 -4.01 18.41
CA LEU A 58 -15.08 -3.13 17.36
C LEU A 58 -15.71 -3.46 16.02
N ALA A 59 -15.94 -4.76 15.70
CA ALA A 59 -16.56 -5.16 14.45
C ALA A 59 -18.04 -4.75 14.35
N GLU A 60 -18.79 -4.81 15.46
CA GLU A 60 -20.22 -4.44 15.50
C GLU A 60 -20.46 -2.93 15.45
N ASN A 61 -19.54 -2.12 16.00
CA ASN A 61 -19.63 -0.66 16.00
C ASN A 61 -18.85 -0.01 14.83
N ASN A 62 -18.26 -0.83 13.96
CA ASN A 62 -17.54 -0.32 12.80
C ASN A 62 -18.54 0.15 11.74
N VAL A 63 -18.58 1.46 11.48
CA VAL A 63 -19.34 2.07 10.39
C VAL A 63 -18.77 1.68 9.01
N ALA A 64 -17.53 1.18 8.96
CA ALA A 64 -16.94 0.68 7.73
C ALA A 64 -17.31 -0.79 7.51
N ASP A 65 -18.05 -1.02 6.43
CA ASP A 65 -18.29 -2.35 5.88
C ASP A 65 -16.95 -3.06 5.68
N LYS A 66 -16.75 -4.23 6.32
CA LYS A 66 -15.49 -4.98 6.15
C LYS A 66 -15.33 -5.30 4.65
N PRO A 67 -14.27 -4.83 3.98
CA PRO A 67 -14.07 -5.13 2.58
C PRO A 67 -13.93 -6.65 2.45
N LYS A 68 -14.92 -7.27 1.81
CA LYS A 68 -14.90 -8.71 1.54
C LYS A 68 -13.63 -9.00 0.75
N GLU A 69 -12.74 -9.80 1.33
CA GLU A 69 -11.50 -10.16 0.67
C GLU A 69 -11.85 -10.87 -0.65
N LYS A 70 -11.48 -10.24 -1.77
CA LYS A 70 -11.76 -10.79 -3.10
C LYS A 70 -10.98 -12.09 -3.20
N LYS A 71 -11.69 -13.22 -3.30
CA LYS A 71 -11.12 -14.56 -3.40
C LYS A 71 -9.96 -14.54 -4.39
N ARG A 72 -8.73 -14.66 -3.89
CA ARG A 72 -7.52 -14.59 -4.71
C ARG A 72 -7.61 -15.64 -5.80
N MET A 73 -7.64 -15.20 -7.05
CA MET A 73 -7.63 -16.13 -8.18
C MET A 73 -6.34 -16.93 -8.14
N LYS A 74 -6.45 -18.25 -8.25
CA LYS A 74 -5.28 -19.14 -8.21
C LYS A 74 -4.39 -18.79 -9.40
N PHE A 75 -3.09 -18.61 -9.17
CA PHE A 75 -2.10 -18.34 -10.22
C PHE A 75 -2.19 -19.33 -11.40
N GLY A 76 -2.66 -20.56 -11.17
CA GLY A 76 -2.93 -21.54 -12.22
C GLY A 76 -3.93 -21.09 -13.29
N THR A 77 -4.97 -20.32 -12.93
CA THR A 77 -5.95 -19.79 -13.90
C THR A 77 -5.33 -18.70 -14.78
N LEU A 78 -4.46 -17.87 -14.21
CA LEU A 78 -3.75 -16.84 -14.97
C LEU A 78 -2.70 -17.48 -15.90
N ALA A 79 -2.00 -18.50 -15.42
CA ALA A 79 -1.03 -19.27 -16.21
C ALA A 79 -1.68 -20.01 -17.39
N SER A 80 -2.88 -20.60 -17.20
CA SER A 80 -3.58 -21.29 -18.29
C SER A 80 -4.01 -20.35 -19.41
N ILE A 81 -4.49 -19.15 -19.06
CA ILE A 81 -4.87 -18.13 -20.06
C ILE A 81 -3.63 -17.68 -20.85
N SER A 82 -2.51 -17.44 -20.16
CA SER A 82 -1.26 -17.07 -20.81
C SER A 82 -0.75 -18.14 -21.78
N ALA A 83 -0.81 -19.42 -21.41
CA ALA A 83 -0.37 -20.53 -22.26
C ALA A 83 -1.22 -20.68 -23.54
N ALA A 84 -2.52 -20.38 -23.46
CA ALA A 84 -3.41 -20.41 -24.61
C ALA A 84 -3.11 -19.30 -25.63
N VAL A 85 -2.82 -18.07 -25.16
CA VAL A 85 -2.49 -16.95 -26.06
C VAL A 85 -1.15 -17.17 -26.75
N LEU A 86 -0.14 -17.66 -26.02
CA LEU A 86 1.19 -17.95 -26.59
C LEU A 86 1.14 -19.08 -27.63
N SER A 87 0.34 -20.11 -27.41
CA SER A 87 0.22 -21.22 -28.36
C SER A 87 -0.45 -20.82 -29.67
N ILE A 88 -1.47 -19.96 -29.64
CA ILE A 88 -2.10 -19.41 -30.86
C ILE A 88 -1.10 -18.55 -31.64
N GLY A 89 -0.36 -17.67 -30.96
CA GLY A 89 0.67 -16.82 -31.59
C GLY A 89 1.81 -17.65 -32.19
N PHE A 90 2.23 -18.72 -31.52
CA PHE A 90 3.29 -19.62 -32.00
C PHE A 90 2.88 -20.40 -33.25
N VAL A 91 1.64 -20.91 -33.30
CA VAL A 91 1.11 -21.59 -34.51
C VAL A 91 0.97 -20.61 -35.68
N ALA A 92 0.54 -19.36 -35.42
CA ALA A 92 0.48 -18.32 -36.44
C ALA A 92 1.88 -17.96 -36.98
N GLN A 93 2.90 -17.86 -36.12
CA GLN A 93 4.29 -17.65 -36.54
C GLN A 93 4.84 -18.80 -37.37
N ILE A 94 4.53 -20.06 -37.04
CA ILE A 94 4.99 -21.21 -37.86
C ILE A 94 4.34 -21.17 -39.25
N ALA A 95 3.06 -20.83 -39.34
CA ALA A 95 2.37 -20.70 -40.63
C ALA A 95 2.96 -19.56 -41.49
N VAL A 96 3.32 -18.42 -40.89
CA VAL A 96 3.96 -17.31 -41.60
C VAL A 96 5.43 -17.60 -41.93
N ASN A 97 6.17 -18.27 -41.05
CA ASN A 97 7.58 -18.57 -41.29
C ASN A 97 7.80 -19.71 -42.30
N ASN A 98 6.79 -20.57 -42.56
CA ASN A 98 6.86 -21.57 -43.65
C ASN A 98 6.74 -20.93 -45.04
N VAL A 99 6.22 -19.70 -45.15
CA VAL A 99 6.21 -18.91 -46.41
C VAL A 99 7.50 -18.09 -46.61
N SER A 100 8.38 -18.04 -45.62
CA SER A 100 9.64 -17.26 -45.65
C SER A 100 10.86 -18.11 -46.01
N ALA A 101 10.66 -19.34 -46.50
CA ALA A 101 11.70 -20.16 -47.12
C ALA A 101 12.14 -19.64 -48.50
N VAL A 102 12.43 -18.34 -48.60
CA VAL A 102 13.29 -17.77 -49.63
C VAL A 102 13.88 -16.48 -49.09
N SER A 103 15.18 -16.30 -49.29
CA SER A 103 16.00 -15.13 -48.99
C SER A 103 16.97 -15.29 -47.81
N THR A 104 18.03 -16.04 -48.11
CA THR A 104 19.42 -15.59 -48.03
C THR A 104 20.00 -15.27 -46.65
N GLY A 105 20.80 -16.21 -46.16
CA GLY A 105 21.72 -16.00 -45.05
C GLY A 105 22.97 -15.20 -45.45
N ILE A 106 23.59 -14.58 -44.45
CA ILE A 106 25.04 -14.37 -44.33
C ILE A 106 25.41 -14.25 -42.84
N ASN A 107 26.58 -14.82 -42.55
CA ASN A 107 27.11 -15.21 -41.26
C ASN A 107 27.69 -14.06 -40.40
N SER A 108 27.63 -14.30 -39.08
CA SER A 108 28.59 -14.00 -38.00
C SER A 108 29.72 -12.97 -38.17
N VAL A 109 29.92 -12.12 -37.16
CA VAL A 109 31.14 -12.13 -36.30
C VAL A 109 30.94 -11.36 -34.98
N SER A 110 31.81 -11.71 -34.03
CA SER A 110 31.78 -11.52 -32.59
C SER A 110 32.83 -10.49 -32.12
N VAL A 111 32.51 -9.77 -31.02
CA VAL A 111 33.37 -9.06 -30.03
C VAL A 111 34.20 -7.83 -30.48
N LYS A 112 33.94 -6.65 -29.88
CA LYS A 112 34.80 -5.93 -28.87
C LYS A 112 34.33 -4.47 -28.64
N SER A 113 34.20 -4.06 -27.37
CA SER A 113 34.12 -2.66 -26.87
C SER A 113 35.41 -1.87 -27.26
N PRO A 114 35.48 -0.51 -27.36
CA PRO A 114 34.82 0.50 -26.51
C PRO A 114 34.40 1.84 -27.20
N THR A 115 33.89 2.75 -26.36
CA THR A 115 33.81 4.22 -26.54
C THR A 115 32.57 4.79 -27.24
N THR A 116 31.86 5.61 -26.44
CA THR A 116 31.02 6.77 -26.77
C THR A 116 30.58 6.87 -28.23
N GLN A 117 29.35 6.43 -28.50
CA GLN A 117 28.61 6.82 -29.68
C GLN A 117 27.29 7.44 -29.24
N GLU A 118 27.25 8.74 -29.45
CA GLU A 118 26.08 9.53 -29.82
C GLU A 118 25.28 8.76 -30.89
N ASN A 119 24.43 7.84 -30.43
CA ASN A 119 23.40 7.26 -31.26
C ASN A 119 22.15 8.07 -31.01
N THR A 120 21.95 9.04 -31.89
CA THR A 120 20.66 9.64 -32.23
C THR A 120 19.72 8.52 -32.67
N SER A 121 19.28 7.70 -31.73
CA SER A 121 18.04 6.96 -31.86
C SER A 121 16.99 8.05 -31.74
N THR A 122 16.47 8.49 -32.88
CA THR A 122 15.20 9.18 -32.94
C THR A 122 14.14 8.26 -32.33
N ILE A 123 14.05 8.30 -31.01
CA ILE A 123 12.93 7.76 -30.25
C ILE A 123 11.77 8.59 -30.76
N SER A 124 10.89 7.95 -31.53
CA SER A 124 9.56 8.47 -31.83
C SER A 124 8.94 8.83 -30.48
N VAL A 125 8.98 10.11 -30.12
CA VAL A 125 8.37 10.61 -28.90
C VAL A 125 6.88 10.31 -29.08
N PRO A 126 6.30 9.41 -28.28
CA PRO A 126 4.87 9.20 -28.35
C PRO A 126 4.22 10.57 -28.13
N ALA A 127 3.35 11.01 -29.05
CA ALA A 127 2.68 12.29 -28.95
C ALA A 127 2.04 12.42 -27.55
N GLY A 128 2.53 13.36 -26.74
CA GLY A 128 2.11 13.52 -25.35
C GLY A 128 3.26 13.87 -24.38
N VAL A 129 3.00 13.63 -23.10
CA VAL A 129 3.91 13.82 -21.96
C VAL A 129 4.57 12.50 -21.60
N ASN A 130 5.89 12.41 -21.73
CA ASN A 130 6.70 11.33 -21.17
C ASN A 130 7.44 11.87 -19.94
N LEU A 131 6.98 11.48 -18.76
CA LEU A 131 7.57 11.87 -17.48
C LEU A 131 8.45 10.73 -16.95
N VAL A 132 9.71 11.05 -16.67
CA VAL A 132 10.67 10.15 -16.05
C VAL A 132 11.07 10.72 -14.70
N LEU A 133 10.83 9.94 -13.64
CA LEU A 133 11.17 10.29 -12.26
C LEU A 133 12.29 9.36 -11.79
N THR A 134 13.39 9.93 -11.33
CA THR A 134 14.56 9.18 -10.85
C THR A 134 14.80 9.49 -9.38
N GLY A 135 14.85 8.47 -8.53
CA GLY A 135 15.25 8.60 -7.13
C GLY A 135 16.74 8.92 -7.02
N VAL A 136 17.07 10.12 -6.55
CA VAL A 136 18.45 10.60 -6.40
C VAL A 136 18.92 10.69 -4.94
N ASN A 137 18.01 10.65 -3.97
CA ASN A 137 18.35 10.57 -2.55
C ASN A 137 17.21 9.91 -1.76
N GLY A 138 17.49 9.09 -0.73
CA GLY A 138 16.47 8.56 0.19
C GLY A 138 15.21 7.95 -0.46
N HIS A 139 14.04 8.24 0.14
CA HIS A 139 12.72 7.85 -0.35
C HIS A 139 11.87 9.09 -0.61
N SER A 140 11.13 9.09 -1.73
CA SER A 140 10.13 10.10 -2.06
C SER A 140 8.78 9.45 -2.28
N TRP A 141 7.70 10.09 -1.83
CA TRP A 141 6.34 9.70 -2.19
C TRP A 141 5.90 10.52 -3.40
N VAL A 142 5.31 9.86 -4.40
CA VAL A 142 4.85 10.50 -5.63
C VAL A 142 3.42 10.04 -5.92
N GLY A 143 2.52 11.01 -6.07
CA GLY A 143 1.20 10.84 -6.66
C GLY A 143 1.12 11.55 -8.02
N LEU A 144 0.77 10.82 -9.06
CA LEU A 144 0.58 11.33 -10.42
C LEU A 144 -0.87 11.11 -10.85
N THR A 145 -1.48 12.13 -11.43
CA THR A 145 -2.85 12.08 -11.98
C THR A 145 -2.88 12.64 -13.39
N ASN A 146 -3.77 12.13 -14.24
CA ASN A 146 -3.98 12.66 -15.59
C ASN A 146 -4.89 13.91 -15.58
N ALA A 147 -5.14 14.48 -16.76
CA ALA A 147 -6.05 15.62 -16.94
C ALA A 147 -7.49 15.37 -16.45
N ASP A 148 -7.95 14.12 -16.48
CA ASP A 148 -9.28 13.70 -16.03
C ASP A 148 -9.35 13.45 -14.50
N GLY A 149 -8.23 13.62 -13.79
CA GLY A 149 -8.10 13.38 -12.34
C GLY A 149 -7.92 11.91 -11.95
N ALA A 150 -7.79 10.99 -12.92
CA ALA A 150 -7.48 9.59 -12.65
C ALA A 150 -6.01 9.43 -12.23
N SER A 151 -5.78 8.66 -11.16
CA SER A 151 -4.42 8.36 -10.67
C SER A 151 -3.70 7.43 -11.64
N VAL A 152 -2.59 7.91 -12.22
CA VAL A 152 -1.72 7.12 -13.11
C VAL A 152 -0.58 6.45 -12.34
N PHE A 153 -0.16 7.03 -11.21
CA PHE A 153 0.81 6.45 -10.30
C PHE A 153 0.57 6.96 -8.88
N ASN A 154 0.72 6.11 -7.88
CA ASN A 154 0.73 6.53 -6.48
C ASN A 154 1.59 5.54 -5.70
N GLY A 155 2.74 6.01 -5.20
CA GLY A 155 3.67 5.13 -4.51
C GLY A 155 4.92 5.85 -4.04
N GLN A 156 5.87 5.08 -3.52
CA GLN A 156 7.18 5.57 -3.15
C GLN A 156 8.22 5.19 -4.20
N ILE A 157 9.15 6.11 -4.45
CA ILE A 157 10.32 5.91 -5.30
C ILE A 157 11.54 5.96 -4.39
N ALA A 158 12.31 4.87 -4.39
CA ALA A 158 13.55 4.77 -3.63
C ALA A 158 14.77 5.27 -4.45
N PHE A 159 15.88 5.54 -3.76
CA PHE A 159 17.16 5.86 -4.39
C PHE A 159 17.54 4.84 -5.49
N GLY A 160 17.92 5.36 -6.66
CA GLY A 160 18.29 4.56 -7.84
C GLY A 160 17.10 3.98 -8.63
N GLN A 161 15.88 4.09 -8.12
CA GLN A 161 14.68 3.64 -8.82
C GLN A 161 14.26 4.68 -9.87
N VAL A 162 13.85 4.19 -11.04
CA VAL A 162 13.34 5.00 -12.14
C VAL A 162 11.90 4.60 -12.44
N VAL A 163 11.02 5.59 -12.54
CA VAL A 163 9.61 5.42 -12.91
C VAL A 163 9.34 6.26 -14.15
N THR A 164 8.84 5.62 -15.20
CA THR A 164 8.49 6.28 -16.46
C THR A 164 6.99 6.18 -16.68
N ILE A 165 6.34 7.31 -16.95
CA ILE A 165 4.90 7.43 -17.17
C ILE A 165 4.66 8.19 -18.47
N ASN A 166 3.63 7.78 -19.20
CA ASN A 166 3.22 8.39 -20.46
C ASN A 166 1.74 8.77 -20.37
N ASP A 167 1.42 10.01 -20.73
CA ASP A 167 0.04 10.49 -20.88
C ASP A 167 -0.09 11.34 -22.15
N PRO A 168 -1.16 11.22 -22.95
CA PRO A 168 -1.31 11.97 -24.20
C PRO A 168 -1.54 13.47 -24.01
N LYS A 169 -1.97 13.93 -22.82
CA LYS A 169 -2.40 15.32 -22.59
C LYS A 169 -1.59 16.02 -21.51
N MET A 170 -1.65 15.53 -20.27
CA MET A 170 -1.09 16.23 -19.11
C MET A 170 -0.91 15.27 -17.94
N ILE A 171 0.18 15.46 -17.20
CA ILE A 171 0.42 14.78 -15.92
C ILE A 171 0.50 15.84 -14.83
N LYS A 172 -0.34 15.72 -13.80
CA LYS A 172 -0.22 16.49 -12.57
C LYS A 172 0.50 15.64 -11.53
N ALA A 173 1.56 16.17 -10.97
CA ALA A 173 2.42 15.49 -10.02
C ALA A 173 2.36 16.15 -8.65
N VAL A 174 2.24 15.33 -7.61
CA VAL A 174 2.43 15.72 -6.22
C VAL A 174 3.58 14.89 -5.67
N ILE A 175 4.69 15.54 -5.35
CA ILE A 175 5.94 14.90 -4.94
C ILE A 175 6.22 15.31 -3.50
N GLY A 176 6.26 14.36 -2.58
CA GLY A 176 6.67 14.54 -1.19
C GLY A 176 8.13 14.13 -0.99
N ASN A 177 8.88 14.91 -0.22
CA ASN A 177 10.34 14.89 -0.21
C ASN A 177 10.90 15.11 -1.63
N ALA A 178 10.57 16.25 -2.24
CA ALA A 178 10.91 16.55 -3.64
C ALA A 178 12.43 16.60 -3.92
N GLY A 179 13.26 16.90 -2.91
CA GLY A 179 14.72 16.83 -2.99
C GLY A 179 15.28 15.44 -3.30
N ALA A 180 14.48 14.39 -3.10
CA ALA A 180 14.84 13.01 -3.39
C ALA A 180 14.59 12.57 -4.84
N ILE A 181 13.99 13.43 -5.68
CA ILE A 181 13.58 13.06 -7.05
C ILE A 181 14.15 14.04 -8.06
N LYS A 182 14.77 13.49 -9.11
CA LYS A 182 15.06 14.18 -10.36
C LYS A 182 13.93 13.93 -11.37
N VAL A 183 13.54 14.98 -12.08
CA VAL A 183 12.46 14.97 -13.06
C VAL A 183 13.01 15.20 -14.46
N ASN A 184 12.60 14.37 -15.41
CA ASN A 184 12.86 14.58 -16.83
C ASN A 184 11.54 14.45 -17.61
N ILE A 185 11.33 15.34 -18.60
CA ILE A 185 10.12 15.35 -19.43
C ILE A 185 10.53 15.37 -20.88
N ASN A 186 10.04 14.41 -21.67
CA ASN A 186 10.27 14.34 -23.11
C ASN A 186 11.77 14.41 -23.48
N GLY A 187 12.65 13.91 -22.58
CA GLY A 187 14.10 13.97 -22.72
C GLY A 187 14.76 15.20 -22.08
N SER A 188 14.01 16.23 -21.71
CA SER A 188 14.52 17.44 -21.04
C SER A 188 14.68 17.22 -19.53
N ASP A 189 15.91 17.33 -19.00
CA ASP A 189 16.19 17.23 -17.56
C ASP A 189 15.81 18.55 -16.86
N LEU A 190 14.81 18.49 -15.97
CA LEU A 190 14.38 19.62 -15.14
C LEU A 190 15.13 19.69 -13.81
N GLY A 191 16.00 18.72 -13.53
CA GLY A 191 16.77 18.65 -12.31
C GLY A 191 15.94 18.12 -11.13
N VAL A 192 16.36 18.49 -9.92
CA VAL A 192 15.72 18.04 -8.68
C VAL A 192 14.39 18.79 -8.49
N ALA A 193 13.33 18.06 -8.17
CA ALA A 193 11.97 18.59 -8.11
C ALA A 193 11.75 19.68 -7.03
N GLY A 194 12.61 19.74 -6.00
CA GLY A 194 12.52 20.70 -4.92
C GLY A 194 13.58 20.47 -3.84
N ALA A 195 13.33 20.98 -2.63
CA ALA A 195 14.20 20.76 -1.47
C ALA A 195 13.87 19.46 -0.72
N GLU A 196 14.81 18.99 0.10
CA GLU A 196 14.60 17.83 0.98
C GLU A 196 13.42 18.06 1.94
N GLY A 197 12.56 17.07 2.07
CA GLY A 197 11.33 17.13 2.87
C GLY A 197 10.19 17.98 2.28
N GLN A 198 10.45 18.78 1.24
CA GLN A 198 9.44 19.64 0.62
C GLN A 198 8.39 18.82 -0.12
N VAL A 199 7.13 19.28 -0.09
CA VAL A 199 6.07 18.79 -0.98
C VAL A 199 5.88 19.79 -2.11
N VAL A 200 5.99 19.33 -3.36
CA VAL A 200 5.85 20.17 -4.56
C VAL A 200 4.71 19.63 -5.41
N ARG A 201 3.98 20.54 -6.06
CA ARG A 201 2.95 20.23 -7.05
C ARG A 201 3.39 20.77 -8.40
N LEU A 202 3.54 19.90 -9.39
CA LEU A 202 4.03 20.23 -10.71
C LEU A 202 3.02 19.75 -11.74
N ASP A 203 2.69 20.60 -12.71
CA ASP A 203 1.86 20.22 -13.83
C ASP A 203 2.73 20.14 -15.08
N PHE A 204 2.61 19.05 -15.82
CA PHE A 204 3.43 18.74 -16.98
C PHE A 204 2.54 18.57 -18.21
N ASP A 205 2.82 19.33 -19.26
CA ASP A 205 2.19 19.23 -20.56
C ASP A 205 3.23 18.76 -21.62
N PRO A 206 2.84 18.59 -22.90
CA PRO A 206 3.78 18.12 -23.93
C PRO A 206 4.92 19.11 -24.20
N ASN A 207 4.77 20.38 -23.81
CA ASN A 207 5.73 21.46 -24.00
C ASN A 207 6.71 21.59 -22.82
N GLY A 208 6.38 21.04 -21.65
CA GLY A 208 7.25 20.98 -20.48
C GLY A 208 6.50 21.13 -19.16
N GLN A 209 7.17 21.74 -18.19
CA GLN A 209 6.57 22.10 -16.90
C GLN A 209 5.84 23.45 -17.03
N LEU A 210 4.62 23.50 -16.49
CA LEU A 210 3.81 24.71 -16.36
C LEU A 210 4.17 25.54 -15.12
#